data_AF-A0A525J2Q1-F1
#
_entry.id   AF-A0A525J2Q1-F1
#
_cell.length_a   1.000
_cell.length_b   1.000
_cell.length_c   1.000
_cell.angle_alpha   90.00
_cell.angle_beta   90.00
_cell.angle_gamma   90.00
#
_symmetry.space_group_name_H-M   'P 1'
#
loop_
_entity.id
_entity.type
_entity.pdbx_description
1 polymer ?
#
loop_
_entity_poly.entity_id
_entity_poly.type
_entity_poly.pdbx_seq_one_letter_code
_entity_poly.pdbx_strand_id
1 'polypeptide(L)'
;MDRLLRYFLQQFIRRGAMTFTTARGAKFSCGDGTGEPVSVRFLTTDAERRVLLNPELALGEVYMEGTFVVEHGSIADALAILMDQPEILPRFAKLQWWLRYLVRHIRQFNPRRRSKDNVAHHYDLDGRLYSLFLDSDKQYSCGYFEKPEATLDDAQLAKKRHIAAKLLIRRGDKVLDIGSGWGGLGLYLAEMTGANVTGVTLSTEQLQASNARAAEKDLTQSAKFFLEDYRDIPGPYDRIASVGMFEHVGVDFYDTYFKRCAELLTDDGVMLLHSIGRSDGPDVTNPWIAKYIFPGGYIPALSEVMPAIERAGLLVCDIEILRLHYAETLKAWRERFMARREEAVRLYDERFALMWEFYLACSEMSFRKQNLMNFQIQLTKRQGVVPMTRDYLVREEANLRGAERGKRPRLQIAGE
;
A
#
# COMPACT_ATOMS: atom_id res chain seq x y z
N MET A 1 -25.06 -26.80 -12.69
CA MET A 1 -24.05 -25.85 -12.19
C MET A 1 -23.49 -26.33 -10.85
N ASP A 2 -24.38 -26.62 -9.90
CA ASP A 2 -24.07 -27.02 -8.51
C ASP A 2 -23.03 -28.14 -8.39
N ARG A 3 -23.15 -29.23 -9.18
CA ARG A 3 -22.19 -30.34 -9.17
C ARG A 3 -20.79 -29.91 -9.63
N LEU A 4 -20.71 -29.06 -10.65
CA LEU A 4 -19.44 -28.53 -11.17
C LEU A 4 -18.80 -27.57 -10.18
N LEU A 5 -19.60 -26.67 -9.60
CA LEU A 5 -19.15 -25.74 -8.58
C LEU A 5 -18.62 -26.47 -7.35
N ARG A 6 -19.38 -27.45 -6.85
CA ARG A 6 -18.95 -28.31 -5.74
C ARG A 6 -17.64 -29.02 -6.05
N TYR A 7 -17.55 -29.67 -7.21
CA TYR A 7 -16.33 -30.37 -7.63
C TYR A 7 -15.13 -29.42 -7.67
N PHE A 8 -15.28 -28.25 -8.31
CA PHE A 8 -14.22 -27.25 -8.40
C PHE A 8 -13.76 -26.76 -7.02
N LEU A 9 -14.69 -26.32 -6.16
CA LEU A 9 -14.36 -25.77 -4.84
C LEU A 9 -13.79 -26.81 -3.88
N GLN A 10 -14.24 -28.07 -3.93
CA GLN A 10 -13.66 -29.15 -3.13
C GLN A 10 -12.24 -29.52 -3.58
N GLN A 11 -11.93 -29.33 -4.86
CA GLN A 11 -10.57 -29.54 -5.37
C GLN A 11 -9.63 -28.38 -4.98
N PHE A 12 -10.15 -27.15 -4.95
CA PHE A 12 -9.41 -25.94 -4.64
C PHE A 12 -9.21 -25.73 -3.13
N ILE A 13 -10.26 -25.83 -2.32
CA ILE A 13 -10.26 -25.56 -0.88
C ILE A 13 -9.95 -26.85 -0.13
N ARG A 14 -8.69 -26.99 0.30
CA ARG A 14 -8.17 -28.14 1.03
C ARG A 14 -7.96 -27.86 2.52
N ARG A 15 -7.71 -26.61 2.90
CA ARG A 15 -7.52 -26.17 4.30
C ARG A 15 -8.61 -25.20 4.71
N GLY A 16 -9.01 -25.24 5.97
CA GLY A 16 -10.03 -24.36 6.55
C GLY A 16 -11.41 -25.01 6.62
N ALA A 17 -12.40 -24.25 7.12
CA ALA A 17 -13.79 -24.68 7.22
C ALA A 17 -14.69 -23.70 6.46
N MET A 18 -15.08 -24.05 5.23
CA MET A 18 -15.93 -23.18 4.40
C MET A 18 -17.18 -23.90 3.89
N THR A 19 -18.35 -23.35 4.18
CA THR A 19 -19.64 -23.87 3.71
C THR A 19 -20.22 -22.96 2.63
N PHE A 20 -20.65 -23.57 1.52
CA PHE A 20 -21.26 -22.88 0.39
C PHE A 20 -22.73 -23.24 0.28
N THR A 21 -23.58 -22.22 0.12
CA THR A 21 -24.95 -22.35 -0.37
C THR A 21 -25.01 -21.90 -1.83
N THR A 22 -25.39 -22.79 -2.73
CA THR A 22 -25.60 -22.48 -4.16
C THR A 22 -26.85 -21.62 -4.37
N ALA A 23 -26.98 -21.02 -5.56
CA ALA A 23 -28.15 -20.25 -5.97
C ALA A 23 -29.45 -21.07 -5.98
N ARG A 24 -29.35 -22.40 -6.09
CA ARG A 24 -30.48 -23.33 -6.01
C ARG A 24 -30.73 -23.87 -4.60
N GLY A 25 -29.98 -23.40 -3.61
CA GLY A 25 -30.13 -23.77 -2.19
C GLY A 25 -29.39 -25.05 -1.78
N ALA A 26 -28.70 -25.74 -2.69
CA ALA A 26 -27.86 -26.88 -2.32
C ALA A 26 -26.68 -26.41 -1.46
N LYS A 27 -26.46 -27.08 -0.33
CA LYS A 27 -25.36 -26.79 0.61
C LYS A 27 -24.26 -27.83 0.53
N PHE A 28 -23.01 -27.42 0.74
CA PHE A 28 -21.86 -28.31 0.90
C PHE A 28 -20.69 -27.60 1.58
N SER A 29 -19.83 -28.36 2.24
CA SER A 29 -18.63 -27.86 2.90
C SER A 29 -17.36 -28.29 2.15
N CYS A 30 -16.33 -27.45 2.22
CA CYS A 30 -14.99 -27.68 1.68
C CYS A 30 -13.93 -27.40 2.75
N GLY A 31 -12.73 -27.94 2.55
CA GLY A 31 -11.60 -27.86 3.48
C GLY A 31 -11.54 -29.02 4.49
N ASP A 32 -10.60 -28.92 5.42
CA ASP A 32 -10.27 -29.93 6.44
C ASP A 32 -10.97 -29.70 7.79
N GLY A 33 -11.78 -28.65 7.89
CA GLY A 33 -12.53 -28.31 9.09
C GLY A 33 -11.74 -27.52 10.13
N THR A 34 -10.51 -27.10 9.81
CA THR A 34 -9.68 -26.29 10.71
C THR A 34 -10.06 -24.80 10.68
N GLY A 35 -9.72 -24.07 11.76
CA GLY A 35 -9.99 -22.64 11.88
C GLY A 35 -11.47 -22.29 12.14
N GLU A 36 -11.78 -20.99 12.10
CA GLU A 36 -13.14 -20.49 12.28
C GLU A 36 -14.01 -20.79 11.06
N PRO A 37 -15.20 -21.41 11.23
CA PRO A 37 -16.09 -21.73 10.11
C PRO A 37 -16.63 -20.47 9.41
N VAL A 38 -16.55 -20.45 8.08
CA VAL A 38 -17.13 -19.39 7.24
C VAL A 38 -18.23 -19.96 6.37
N SER A 39 -19.37 -19.26 6.26
CA SER A 39 -20.46 -19.65 5.37
C SER A 39 -20.74 -18.57 4.35
N VAL A 40 -20.81 -18.95 3.07
CA VAL A 40 -21.10 -18.04 1.96
C VAL A 40 -22.22 -18.56 1.08
N ARG A 41 -22.90 -17.66 0.37
CA ARG A 41 -24.00 -18.00 -0.53
C ARG A 41 -23.86 -17.28 -1.87
N PHE A 42 -24.05 -18.03 -2.95
CA PHE A 42 -24.35 -17.48 -4.26
C PHE A 42 -25.86 -17.28 -4.37
N LEU A 43 -26.30 -16.07 -4.76
CA LEU A 43 -27.72 -15.77 -4.95
C LEU A 43 -28.19 -16.03 -6.39
N THR A 44 -27.27 -16.11 -7.36
CA THR A 44 -27.59 -16.31 -8.77
C THR A 44 -26.71 -17.38 -9.41
N THR A 45 -27.27 -18.11 -10.37
CA THR A 45 -26.49 -19.10 -11.15
C THR A 45 -25.46 -18.45 -12.08
N ASP A 46 -25.68 -17.18 -12.45
CA ASP A 46 -24.71 -16.39 -13.20
C ASP A 46 -23.45 -16.11 -12.36
N ALA A 47 -23.61 -15.76 -11.08
CA ALA A 47 -22.47 -15.53 -10.18
C ALA A 47 -21.61 -16.79 -10.04
N GLU A 48 -22.22 -17.96 -9.85
CA GLU A 48 -21.53 -19.25 -9.82
C GLU A 48 -20.73 -19.50 -11.11
N ARG A 49 -21.36 -19.29 -12.26
CA ARG A 49 -20.75 -19.48 -13.58
C ARG A 49 -19.56 -18.54 -13.78
N ARG A 50 -19.70 -17.27 -13.43
CA ARG A 50 -18.62 -16.26 -13.58
C ARG A 50 -17.41 -16.61 -12.71
N VAL A 51 -17.64 -17.00 -11.45
CA VAL A 51 -16.56 -17.42 -10.54
C VAL A 51 -15.85 -18.67 -11.04
N LEU A 52 -16.55 -19.64 -11.63
CA LEU A 52 -15.93 -20.81 -12.24
C LEU A 52 -15.05 -20.47 -13.46
N LEU A 53 -15.45 -19.48 -14.26
CA LEU A 53 -14.74 -19.10 -15.50
C LEU A 53 -13.54 -18.19 -15.24
N ASN A 54 -13.66 -17.25 -14.30
CA ASN A 54 -12.60 -16.28 -14.00
C ASN A 54 -12.63 -15.87 -12.51
N PRO A 55 -12.18 -16.73 -11.59
CA PRO A 55 -12.31 -16.48 -10.16
C PRO A 55 -11.59 -15.22 -9.68
N GLU A 56 -10.42 -14.90 -10.25
CA GLU A 56 -9.60 -13.73 -9.86
C GLU A 56 -10.33 -12.39 -10.07
N LEU A 57 -11.18 -12.30 -11.10
CA LEU A 57 -11.96 -11.09 -11.38
C LEU A 57 -13.38 -11.20 -10.85
N ALA A 58 -14.04 -12.33 -11.14
CA ALA A 58 -15.47 -12.48 -10.92
C ALA A 58 -15.83 -12.50 -9.44
N LEU A 59 -14.99 -13.06 -8.55
CA LEU A 59 -15.32 -13.13 -7.13
C LEU A 59 -15.57 -11.74 -6.53
N GLY A 60 -14.70 -10.78 -6.84
CA GLY A 60 -14.87 -9.39 -6.40
C GLY A 60 -16.07 -8.73 -7.07
N GLU A 61 -16.32 -8.97 -8.36
CA GLU A 61 -17.48 -8.41 -9.06
C GLU A 61 -18.81 -8.93 -8.51
N VAL A 62 -18.94 -10.25 -8.25
CA VAL A 62 -20.18 -10.82 -7.71
C VAL A 62 -20.42 -10.41 -6.26
N TYR A 63 -19.35 -10.14 -5.49
CA TYR A 63 -19.46 -9.53 -4.17
C TYR A 63 -19.96 -8.08 -4.26
N MET A 64 -19.38 -7.26 -5.15
CA MET A 64 -19.82 -5.88 -5.40
C MET A 64 -21.27 -5.78 -5.90
N GLU A 65 -21.72 -6.79 -6.65
CA GLU A 65 -23.10 -6.91 -7.14
C GLU A 65 -24.07 -7.44 -6.08
N GLY A 66 -23.59 -7.81 -4.88
CA GLY A 66 -24.40 -8.41 -3.83
C GLY A 66 -24.93 -9.80 -4.17
N THR A 67 -24.39 -10.46 -5.20
CA THR A 67 -24.81 -11.81 -5.64
C THR A 67 -23.97 -12.94 -5.04
N PHE A 68 -22.89 -12.58 -4.34
CA PHE A 68 -22.15 -13.44 -3.43
C PHE A 68 -22.13 -12.79 -2.04
N VAL A 69 -22.71 -13.48 -1.05
CA VAL A 69 -22.88 -12.94 0.30
C VAL A 69 -22.22 -13.86 1.33
N VAL A 70 -21.69 -13.27 2.40
CA VAL A 70 -21.15 -14.01 3.55
C VAL A 70 -22.27 -14.12 4.60
N GLU A 71 -22.71 -15.34 4.89
CA GLU A 71 -23.78 -15.62 5.85
C GLU A 71 -23.25 -15.78 7.29
N HIS A 72 -22.00 -16.24 7.43
CA HIS A 72 -21.31 -16.39 8.72
C HIS A 72 -19.83 -16.04 8.54
N GLY A 73 -19.31 -15.14 9.38
CA GLY A 73 -17.99 -14.52 9.23
C GLY A 73 -18.03 -13.23 8.39
N SER A 74 -16.88 -12.77 7.94
CA SER A 74 -16.70 -11.61 7.07
C SER A 74 -16.10 -12.00 5.70
N ILE A 75 -16.11 -11.06 4.74
CA ILE A 75 -15.41 -11.27 3.47
C ILE A 75 -13.90 -11.43 3.67
N ALA A 76 -13.33 -10.81 4.70
CA ALA A 76 -11.93 -11.01 5.07
C ALA A 76 -11.66 -12.45 5.53
N ASP A 77 -12.57 -13.05 6.31
CA ASP A 77 -12.44 -14.46 6.75
C ASP A 77 -12.59 -15.42 5.58
N ALA A 78 -13.54 -15.16 4.67
CA ALA A 78 -13.68 -15.94 3.45
C ALA A 78 -12.42 -15.87 2.58
N LEU A 79 -11.86 -14.67 2.38
CA LEU A 79 -10.61 -14.48 1.63
C LEU A 79 -9.41 -15.08 2.35
N ALA A 80 -9.36 -15.06 3.68
CA ALA A 80 -8.31 -15.70 4.46
C ALA A 80 -8.22 -17.20 4.17
N ILE A 81 -9.37 -17.87 4.04
CA ILE A 81 -9.41 -19.28 3.64
C ILE A 81 -9.02 -19.41 2.16
N LEU A 82 -9.66 -18.66 1.26
CA LEU A 82 -9.48 -18.82 -0.19
C LEU A 82 -8.03 -18.54 -0.65
N MET A 83 -7.32 -17.63 0.01
CA MET A 83 -5.98 -17.19 -0.38
C MET A 83 -4.86 -17.97 0.32
N ASP A 84 -5.18 -18.80 1.32
CA ASP A 84 -4.24 -19.67 2.04
C ASP A 84 -4.19 -21.10 1.43
N GLN A 85 -4.81 -21.28 0.26
CA GLN A 85 -4.82 -22.57 -0.43
C GLN A 85 -3.50 -22.82 -1.17
N PRO A 86 -3.01 -24.07 -1.20
CA PRO A 86 -1.84 -24.42 -2.01
C PRO A 86 -2.11 -24.09 -3.48
N GLU A 87 -1.10 -23.61 -4.21
CA GLU A 87 -1.22 -23.21 -5.62
C GLU A 87 -1.57 -24.38 -6.54
N ILE A 88 -2.85 -24.73 -6.60
CA ILE A 88 -3.40 -25.66 -7.57
C ILE A 88 -4.15 -24.82 -8.61
N LEU A 89 -3.38 -24.14 -9.47
CA LEU A 89 -3.96 -23.45 -10.63
C LEU A 89 -4.41 -24.49 -11.68
N PRO A 90 -5.69 -24.48 -12.11
CA PRO A 90 -6.14 -25.27 -13.24
C PRO A 90 -5.31 -24.98 -14.51
N ARG A 91 -5.12 -25.96 -15.39
CA ARG A 91 -4.29 -25.80 -16.61
C ARG A 91 -4.72 -24.63 -17.50
N PHE A 92 -6.02 -24.34 -17.60
CA PHE A 92 -6.53 -23.21 -18.39
C PHE A 92 -6.16 -21.85 -17.77
N ALA A 93 -6.14 -21.75 -16.44
CA ALA A 93 -5.75 -20.54 -15.72
C ALA A 93 -4.26 -20.23 -15.93
N LYS A 94 -3.41 -21.27 -16.04
CA LYS A 94 -1.98 -21.12 -16.37
C LYS A 94 -1.75 -20.51 -17.76
N LEU A 95 -2.54 -20.90 -18.77
CA LEU A 95 -2.45 -20.32 -20.12
C LEU A 95 -2.86 -18.84 -20.13
N GLN A 96 -3.97 -18.51 -19.46
CA GLN A 96 -4.42 -17.12 -19.33
C GLN A 96 -3.39 -16.26 -18.58
N TRP A 97 -2.82 -16.79 -17.50
CA TRP A 97 -1.74 -16.14 -16.75
C TRP A 97 -0.51 -15.88 -17.63
N TRP A 98 -0.06 -16.89 -18.40
CA TRP A 98 1.09 -16.75 -19.29
C TRP A 98 0.87 -15.68 -20.38
N LEU A 99 -0.32 -15.63 -20.98
CA LEU A 99 -0.67 -14.57 -21.93
C LEU A 99 -0.63 -13.18 -21.28
N ARG A 100 -1.14 -13.05 -20.05
CA ARG A 100 -1.07 -11.79 -19.28
C ARG A 100 0.38 -11.40 -18.99
N TYR A 101 1.21 -12.37 -18.65
CA TYR A 101 2.63 -12.17 -18.36
C TYR A 101 3.37 -11.64 -19.60
N LEU A 102 3.13 -12.20 -20.77
CA LEU A 102 3.75 -11.74 -22.02
C LEU A 102 3.41 -10.29 -22.36
N VAL A 103 2.17 -9.86 -22.11
CA VAL A 103 1.72 -8.49 -22.41
C VAL A 103 1.92 -7.51 -21.25
N ARG A 104 2.59 -7.93 -20.17
CA ARG A 104 2.70 -7.13 -18.93
C ARG A 104 3.41 -5.80 -19.16
N HIS A 105 4.49 -5.80 -19.95
CA HIS A 105 5.26 -4.58 -20.29
C HIS A 105 4.37 -3.52 -20.97
N ILE A 106 3.49 -3.92 -21.89
CA ILE A 106 2.55 -3.00 -22.56
C ILE A 106 1.56 -2.39 -21.56
N ARG A 107 1.04 -3.21 -20.63
CA ARG A 107 0.07 -2.73 -19.63
C ARG A 107 0.71 -1.81 -18.60
N GLN A 108 1.96 -2.09 -18.23
CA GLN A 108 2.76 -1.37 -17.23
C GLN A 108 3.50 -0.15 -17.80
N PHE A 109 3.51 0.02 -19.13
CA PHE A 109 4.11 1.18 -19.76
C PHE A 109 3.41 2.47 -19.31
N ASN A 110 4.08 3.23 -18.44
CA ASN A 110 3.52 4.41 -17.77
C ASN A 110 4.24 5.72 -18.15
N PRO A 111 4.03 6.23 -19.39
CA PRO A 111 4.59 7.53 -19.79
C PRO A 111 3.98 8.66 -18.95
N ARG A 112 4.68 9.81 -18.89
CA ARG A 112 4.34 10.96 -18.04
C ARG A 112 2.85 11.29 -17.97
N ARG A 113 2.20 11.46 -19.13
CA ARG A 113 0.77 11.78 -19.23
C ARG A 113 -0.12 10.71 -18.59
N ARG A 114 0.15 9.44 -18.87
CA ARG A 114 -0.59 8.30 -18.31
C ARG A 114 -0.39 8.18 -16.80
N SER A 115 0.83 8.46 -16.32
CA SER A 115 1.12 8.47 -14.89
C SER A 115 0.29 9.52 -14.17
N LYS A 116 0.18 10.72 -14.74
CA LYS A 116 -0.64 11.79 -14.20
C LYS A 116 -2.12 11.40 -14.20
N ASP A 117 -2.64 10.85 -15.29
CA ASP A 117 -4.05 10.45 -15.41
C ASP A 117 -4.42 9.31 -14.42
N ASN A 118 -3.54 8.31 -14.25
CA ASN A 118 -3.76 7.21 -13.31
C ASN A 118 -3.74 7.68 -11.85
N VAL A 119 -2.80 8.56 -11.48
CA VAL A 119 -2.71 9.13 -10.13
C VAL A 119 -3.91 10.02 -9.85
N ALA A 120 -4.28 10.92 -10.78
CA ALA A 120 -5.47 11.76 -10.65
C ALA A 120 -6.74 10.90 -10.47
N HIS A 121 -6.94 9.87 -11.29
CA HIS A 121 -8.14 9.03 -11.19
C HIS A 121 -8.30 8.32 -9.83
N HIS A 122 -7.22 7.84 -9.20
CA HIS A 122 -7.31 7.16 -7.91
C HIS A 122 -7.35 8.15 -6.73
N TYR A 123 -6.53 9.19 -6.78
CA TYR A 123 -6.34 10.10 -5.63
C TYR A 123 -7.26 11.33 -5.65
N ASP A 124 -7.92 11.65 -6.76
CA ASP A 124 -8.96 12.68 -6.83
C ASP A 124 -10.37 12.13 -6.52
N LEU A 125 -10.45 10.93 -5.91
CA LEU A 125 -11.65 10.52 -5.18
C LEU A 125 -11.87 11.48 -4.01
N ASP A 126 -13.14 11.75 -3.69
CA ASP A 126 -13.51 12.70 -2.65
C ASP A 126 -12.73 12.47 -1.34
N GLY A 127 -11.94 13.45 -0.91
CA GLY A 127 -11.14 13.43 0.32
C GLY A 127 -11.90 13.03 1.60
N ARG A 128 -13.24 13.13 1.61
CA ARG A 128 -14.09 12.62 2.68
C ARG A 128 -14.00 11.10 2.81
N LEU A 129 -13.87 10.36 1.70
CA LEU A 129 -13.66 8.91 1.69
C LEU A 129 -12.43 8.52 2.51
N TYR A 130 -11.29 9.13 2.22
CA TYR A 130 -10.03 8.85 2.91
C TYR A 130 -10.11 9.16 4.41
N SER A 131 -10.91 10.16 4.78
CA SER A 131 -11.17 10.51 6.19
C SER A 131 -11.96 9.43 6.95
N LEU A 132 -12.66 8.53 6.24
CA LEU A 132 -13.41 7.41 6.82
C LEU A 132 -12.54 6.25 7.31
N PHE A 133 -11.25 6.22 6.98
CA PHE A 133 -10.41 5.08 7.39
C PHE A 133 -8.94 5.38 7.67
N LEU A 134 -8.38 6.45 7.11
CA LEU A 134 -7.00 6.83 7.40
C LEU A 134 -6.83 7.33 8.84
N ASP A 135 -5.58 7.48 9.25
CA ASP A 135 -5.18 8.19 10.45
C ASP A 135 -5.39 9.71 10.30
N SER A 136 -5.25 10.42 11.42
CA SER A 136 -5.39 11.88 11.49
C SER A 136 -4.43 12.64 10.57
N ASP A 137 -3.30 12.05 10.19
CA ASP A 137 -2.30 12.67 9.31
C ASP A 137 -2.49 12.32 7.82
N LYS A 138 -3.52 11.53 7.49
CA LYS A 138 -3.89 11.06 6.15
C LYS A 138 -2.76 10.28 5.45
N GLN A 139 -2.13 9.36 6.17
CA GLN A 139 -1.08 8.48 5.63
C GLN A 139 -1.70 7.27 4.92
N TYR A 140 -1.82 7.35 3.59
CA TYR A 140 -2.26 6.22 2.77
C TYR A 140 -1.08 5.34 2.32
N SER A 141 -0.35 4.81 3.31
CA SER A 141 0.82 3.92 3.14
C SER A 141 0.98 3.06 4.40
N CYS A 142 1.89 2.07 4.36
CA CYS A 142 2.19 1.18 5.50
C CYS A 142 2.48 1.96 6.79
N GLY A 143 1.83 1.62 7.90
CA GLY A 143 2.24 2.02 9.25
C GLY A 143 3.39 1.17 9.78
N TYR A 144 3.96 1.55 10.92
CA TYR A 144 5.02 0.81 11.62
C TYR A 144 4.59 0.55 13.07
N PHE A 145 3.94 -0.59 13.28
CA PHE A 145 3.51 -1.07 14.59
C PHE A 145 4.68 -1.50 15.47
N GLU A 146 5.14 -0.62 16.35
CA GLU A 146 6.19 -0.91 17.35
C GLU A 146 5.73 -1.92 18.41
N LYS A 147 4.41 -2.00 18.60
CA LYS A 147 3.73 -2.90 19.53
C LYS A 147 2.44 -3.43 18.90
N PRO A 148 2.00 -4.66 19.21
CA PRO A 148 0.75 -5.22 18.70
C PRO A 148 -0.49 -4.36 18.99
N GLU A 149 -0.53 -3.72 20.14
CA GLU A 149 -1.63 -2.89 20.63
C GLU A 149 -1.58 -1.41 20.17
N ALA A 150 -0.61 -1.04 19.34
CA ALA A 150 -0.50 0.33 18.83
C ALA A 150 -1.70 0.69 17.93
N THR A 151 -2.21 1.91 18.09
CA THR A 151 -3.25 2.43 17.19
C THR A 151 -2.68 2.70 15.81
N LEU A 152 -3.54 2.82 14.78
CA LEU A 152 -3.10 3.21 13.44
C LEU A 152 -2.37 4.57 13.46
N ASP A 153 -2.86 5.55 14.22
CA ASP A 153 -2.24 6.87 14.35
C ASP A 153 -0.84 6.78 14.98
N ASP A 154 -0.68 5.97 16.03
CA ASP A 154 0.64 5.72 16.63
C ASP A 154 1.58 5.01 15.66
N ALA A 155 1.08 4.01 14.92
CA ALA A 155 1.86 3.27 13.93
C ALA A 155 2.29 4.17 12.76
N GLN A 156 1.46 5.12 12.32
CA GLN A 156 1.80 6.06 11.27
C GLN A 156 2.82 7.10 11.74
N LEU A 157 2.69 7.59 12.98
CA LEU A 157 3.71 8.44 13.60
C LEU A 157 5.05 7.71 13.71
N ALA A 158 5.03 6.47 14.20
CA ALA A 158 6.21 5.64 14.31
C ALA A 158 6.86 5.34 12.95
N LYS A 159 6.07 5.16 11.88
CA LYS A 159 6.60 5.00 10.51
C LYS A 159 7.36 6.23 10.05
N LYS A 160 6.80 7.44 10.26
CA LYS A 160 7.49 8.69 9.89
C LYS A 160 8.80 8.86 10.66
N ARG A 161 8.79 8.51 11.95
CA ARG A 161 9.98 8.50 12.80
C ARG A 161 11.05 7.53 12.31
N HIS A 162 10.64 6.31 11.99
CA HIS A 162 11.53 5.25 11.51
C HIS A 162 12.18 5.63 10.16
N ILE A 163 11.40 6.23 9.26
CA ILE A 163 11.92 6.80 8.00
C ILE A 163 12.94 7.91 8.27
N ALA A 164 12.62 8.87 9.15
CA ALA A 164 13.53 9.96 9.49
C ALA A 164 14.85 9.45 10.11
N ALA A 165 14.77 8.43 10.97
CA ALA A 165 15.94 7.78 11.57
C ALA A 165 16.83 7.11 10.52
N LYS A 166 16.26 6.33 9.60
CA LYS A 166 16.99 5.75 8.46
C LYS A 166 17.59 6.82 7.55
N LEU A 167 16.92 7.95 7.39
CA LEU A 167 17.46 9.03 6.56
C LEU A 167 18.59 9.81 7.25
N LEU A 168 18.85 9.66 8.55
CA LEU A 168 19.93 10.40 9.24
C LEU A 168 19.87 11.92 8.96
N ILE A 169 18.65 12.48 9.03
CA ILE A 169 18.40 13.87 8.66
C ILE A 169 19.02 14.80 9.70
N ARG A 170 19.75 15.80 9.23
CA ARG A 170 20.33 16.86 10.06
C ARG A 170 19.54 18.16 9.86
N ARG A 171 19.60 19.04 10.86
CA ARG A 171 19.02 20.38 10.76
C ARG A 171 19.61 21.12 9.57
N GLY A 172 18.76 21.68 8.73
CA GLY A 172 19.15 22.42 7.53
C GLY A 172 19.30 21.58 6.27
N ASP A 173 19.34 20.24 6.36
CA ASP A 173 19.40 19.34 5.20
C ASP A 173 18.24 19.65 4.22
N LYS A 174 18.53 19.57 2.92
CA LYS A 174 17.51 19.60 1.87
C LYS A 174 16.96 18.20 1.67
N VAL A 175 15.66 18.05 1.87
CA VAL A 175 14.97 16.75 1.75
C VAL A 175 13.98 16.81 0.60
N LEU A 176 14.04 15.84 -0.31
CA LEU A 176 13.02 15.62 -1.33
C LEU A 176 12.07 14.50 -0.89
N ASP A 177 10.76 14.78 -0.88
CA ASP A 177 9.69 13.79 -0.64
C ASP A 177 8.96 13.51 -1.96
N ILE A 178 9.33 12.41 -2.63
CA ILE A 178 8.78 11.99 -3.91
C ILE A 178 7.45 11.26 -3.69
N GLY A 179 6.37 11.83 -4.21
CA GLY A 179 5.02 11.34 -3.94
C GLY A 179 4.55 11.76 -2.55
N SER A 180 4.62 13.05 -2.25
CA SER A 180 4.44 13.60 -0.90
C SER A 180 3.03 13.43 -0.30
N GLY A 181 2.08 12.91 -1.07
CA GLY A 181 0.69 12.72 -0.63
C GLY A 181 0.08 14.01 -0.08
N TRP A 182 -0.69 13.89 1.01
CA TRP A 182 -1.23 15.03 1.76
C TRP A 182 -0.18 15.78 2.62
N GLY A 183 1.11 15.58 2.37
CA GLY A 183 2.22 16.28 3.01
C GLY A 183 2.64 15.76 4.39
N GLY A 184 1.99 14.72 4.93
CA GLY A 184 2.17 14.33 6.32
C GLY A 184 3.59 13.84 6.68
N LEU A 185 4.30 13.19 5.74
CA LEU A 185 5.72 12.84 5.93
C LEU A 185 6.58 14.11 5.88
N GLY A 186 6.53 14.86 4.78
CA GLY A 186 7.33 16.08 4.63
C GLY A 186 7.15 17.10 5.76
N LEU A 187 5.92 17.31 6.23
CA LEU A 187 5.64 18.18 7.38
C LEU A 187 6.30 17.66 8.66
N TYR A 188 6.20 16.35 8.93
CA TYR A 188 6.86 15.74 10.08
C TYR A 188 8.39 15.88 10.01
N LEU A 189 8.99 15.66 8.84
CA LEU A 189 10.44 15.80 8.66
C LEU A 189 10.88 17.24 8.93
N ALA A 190 10.22 18.24 8.34
CA ALA A 190 10.52 19.65 8.59
C ALA A 190 10.36 20.00 10.08
N GLU A 191 9.27 19.55 10.70
CA GLU A 191 8.90 19.91 12.07
C GLU A 191 9.80 19.28 13.14
N MET A 192 10.21 18.02 12.96
CA MET A 192 10.98 17.27 13.96
C MET A 192 12.49 17.42 13.80
N THR A 193 12.97 17.62 12.57
CA THR A 193 14.41 17.63 12.27
C THR A 193 14.95 19.03 11.95
N GLY A 194 14.07 19.98 11.63
CA GLY A 194 14.47 21.31 11.15
C GLY A 194 15.08 21.28 9.74
N ALA A 195 14.73 20.27 8.93
CA ALA A 195 15.12 20.17 7.54
C ALA A 195 14.26 21.07 6.62
N ASN A 196 14.80 21.36 5.43
CA ASN A 196 14.11 22.06 4.36
C ASN A 196 13.54 21.04 3.37
N VAL A 197 12.24 20.81 3.44
CA VAL A 197 11.55 19.78 2.66
C VAL A 197 10.92 20.36 1.41
N THR A 198 11.19 19.71 0.28
CA THR A 198 10.46 19.85 -0.98
C THR A 198 9.65 18.58 -1.21
N GLY A 199 8.33 18.69 -1.22
CA GLY A 199 7.44 17.58 -1.55
C GLY A 199 6.86 17.73 -2.95
N VAL A 200 6.73 16.63 -3.69
CA VAL A 200 6.18 16.64 -5.04
C VAL A 200 5.05 15.62 -5.18
N THR A 201 3.97 16.03 -5.83
CA THR A 201 2.81 15.18 -6.13
C THR A 201 2.28 15.48 -7.53
N LEU A 202 1.50 14.56 -8.08
CA LEU A 202 0.76 14.74 -9.33
C LEU A 202 -0.75 14.98 -9.12
N SER A 203 -1.24 14.96 -7.87
CA SER A 203 -2.64 15.26 -7.54
C SER A 203 -2.79 16.71 -7.05
N THR A 204 -3.75 17.42 -7.63
CA THR A 204 -4.06 18.81 -7.25
C THR A 204 -4.72 18.87 -5.86
N GLU A 205 -5.55 17.90 -5.50
CA GLU A 205 -6.17 17.83 -4.17
C GLU A 205 -5.10 17.66 -3.07
N GLN A 206 -4.17 16.73 -3.28
CA GLN A 206 -3.06 16.51 -2.35
C GLN A 206 -2.20 17.75 -2.17
N LEU A 207 -1.88 18.45 -3.26
CA LEU A 207 -1.11 19.70 -3.21
C LEU A 207 -1.83 20.78 -2.39
N GLN A 208 -3.13 20.98 -2.63
CA GLN A 208 -3.92 21.98 -1.91
C GLN A 208 -3.93 21.66 -0.41
N ALA A 209 -4.18 20.41 -0.06
CA ALA A 209 -4.18 19.96 1.34
C ALA A 209 -2.80 20.08 1.99
N SER A 210 -1.71 19.69 1.32
CA SER A 210 -0.37 19.75 1.90
C SER A 210 0.07 21.20 2.16
N ASN A 211 -0.25 22.13 1.26
CA ASN A 211 0.08 23.55 1.44
C ASN A 211 -0.78 24.23 2.52
N ALA A 212 -2.08 23.89 2.61
CA ALA A 212 -2.93 24.38 3.69
C ALA A 212 -2.40 23.93 5.07
N ARG A 213 -2.06 22.64 5.19
CA ARG A 213 -1.49 22.06 6.42
C ARG A 213 -0.12 22.64 6.77
N ALA A 214 0.70 22.99 5.78
CA ALA A 214 1.97 23.68 6.00
C ALA A 214 1.76 25.08 6.58
N ALA A 215 0.73 25.81 6.11
CA ALA A 215 0.36 27.11 6.66
C ALA A 215 -0.18 27.01 8.09
N GLU A 216 -1.08 26.06 8.36
CA GLU A 216 -1.65 25.82 9.70
C GLU A 216 -0.58 25.48 10.76
N LYS A 217 0.54 24.88 10.34
CA LYS A 217 1.66 24.50 11.22
C LYS A 217 2.79 25.53 11.27
N ASP A 218 2.66 26.68 10.60
CA ASP A 218 3.72 27.68 10.44
C ASP A 218 5.03 27.12 9.83
N LEU A 219 4.91 26.13 8.92
CA LEU A 219 6.04 25.45 8.28
C LEU A 219 6.29 25.88 6.83
N THR A 220 5.60 26.90 6.32
CA THR A 220 5.69 27.32 4.90
C THR A 220 7.11 27.71 4.44
N GLN A 221 7.98 28.08 5.38
CA GLN A 221 9.39 28.38 5.08
C GLN A 221 10.25 27.12 4.95
N SER A 222 9.93 26.05 5.68
CA SER A 222 10.72 24.81 5.77
C SER A 222 10.08 23.61 5.06
N ALA A 223 8.81 23.69 4.65
CA ALA A 223 8.10 22.66 3.89
C ALA A 223 7.34 23.30 2.72
N LYS A 224 7.75 22.97 1.50
CA LYS A 224 7.15 23.48 0.25
C LYS A 224 6.69 22.30 -0.62
N PHE A 225 5.47 22.38 -1.14
CA PHE A 225 4.89 21.33 -1.96
C PHE A 225 4.58 21.84 -3.37
N PHE A 226 4.83 21.00 -4.38
CA PHE A 226 4.69 21.35 -5.79
C PHE A 226 3.90 20.28 -6.57
N LEU A 227 3.12 20.72 -7.56
CA LEU A 227 2.45 19.85 -8.53
C LEU A 227 3.40 19.59 -9.70
N GLU A 228 4.42 18.78 -9.47
CA GLU A 228 5.51 18.54 -10.40
C GLU A 228 5.86 17.06 -10.48
N ASP A 229 6.34 16.64 -11.65
CA ASP A 229 6.90 15.30 -11.84
C ASP A 229 8.33 15.27 -11.29
N TYR A 230 8.66 14.26 -10.46
CA TYR A 230 9.98 14.13 -9.86
C TYR A 230 11.12 14.11 -10.90
N ARG A 231 10.81 13.72 -12.14
CA ARG A 231 11.76 13.72 -13.27
C ARG A 231 12.24 15.10 -13.67
N ASP A 232 11.48 16.15 -13.36
CA ASP A 232 11.77 17.52 -13.77
C ASP A 232 12.29 18.40 -12.60
N ILE A 233 12.35 17.84 -11.39
CA ILE A 233 12.77 18.55 -10.18
C ILE A 233 14.26 18.92 -10.24
N PRO A 234 14.65 20.15 -9.91
CA PRO A 234 16.07 20.51 -9.81
C PRO A 234 16.70 19.97 -8.52
N GLY A 235 17.94 19.50 -8.58
CA GLY A 235 18.73 19.06 -7.43
C GLY A 235 19.92 19.97 -7.12
N PRO A 236 20.82 19.58 -6.20
CA PRO A 236 20.81 18.33 -5.44
C PRO A 236 20.13 18.44 -4.05
N TYR A 237 19.80 17.27 -3.49
CA TYR A 237 19.20 17.07 -2.16
C TYR A 237 20.08 16.21 -1.29
N ASP A 238 20.15 16.54 0.00
CA ASP A 238 20.88 15.78 1.00
C ASP A 238 20.17 14.46 1.30
N ARG A 239 18.83 14.43 1.25
CA ARG A 239 18.03 13.24 1.53
C ARG A 239 16.87 13.11 0.55
N ILE A 240 16.53 11.88 0.21
CA ILE A 240 15.36 11.57 -0.62
C ILE A 240 14.49 10.54 0.10
N ALA A 241 13.23 10.84 0.33
CA ALA A 241 12.21 9.88 0.73
C ALA A 241 11.29 9.60 -0.45
N SER A 242 10.90 8.35 -0.65
CA SER A 242 9.92 7.97 -1.67
C SER A 242 9.04 6.86 -1.12
N VAL A 243 7.79 7.18 -0.78
CA VAL A 243 6.88 6.27 -0.08
C VAL A 243 5.61 6.02 -0.89
N GLY A 244 5.35 4.77 -1.25
CA GLY A 244 4.09 4.37 -1.90
C GLY A 244 3.85 4.99 -3.28
N MET A 245 4.94 5.37 -3.98
CA MET A 245 4.88 5.87 -5.35
C MET A 245 5.43 4.89 -6.38
N PHE A 246 6.35 4.00 -5.96
CA PHE A 246 7.18 3.22 -6.87
C PHE A 246 6.39 2.11 -7.60
N GLU A 247 5.30 1.67 -6.99
CA GLU A 247 4.26 0.79 -7.55
C GLU A 247 3.63 1.36 -8.82
N HIS A 248 3.72 2.68 -9.01
CA HIS A 248 3.19 3.39 -10.17
C HIS A 248 4.26 3.72 -11.22
N VAL A 249 5.54 3.39 -11.02
CA VAL A 249 6.60 3.71 -12.00
C VAL A 249 6.51 2.80 -13.23
N GLY A 250 6.28 1.51 -13.00
CA GLY A 250 6.32 0.47 -14.04
C GLY A 250 7.74 -0.02 -14.35
N VAL A 251 7.88 -1.33 -14.60
CA VAL A 251 9.18 -2.04 -14.69
C VAL A 251 10.13 -1.40 -15.71
N ASP A 252 9.61 -0.98 -16.87
CA ASP A 252 10.40 -0.41 -17.96
C ASP A 252 11.04 0.95 -17.59
N PHE A 253 10.61 1.57 -16.49
CA PHE A 253 11.09 2.88 -16.04
C PHE A 253 11.93 2.82 -14.76
N TYR A 254 12.21 1.64 -14.19
CA TYR A 254 13.01 1.52 -12.96
C TYR A 254 14.42 2.09 -13.11
N ASP A 255 15.09 1.85 -14.24
CA ASP A 255 16.42 2.42 -14.52
C ASP A 255 16.37 3.95 -14.58
N THR A 256 15.33 4.50 -15.22
CA THR A 256 15.13 5.95 -15.29
C THR A 256 14.88 6.54 -13.90
N TYR A 257 14.06 5.87 -13.08
CA TYR A 257 13.74 6.28 -11.72
C TYR A 257 15.00 6.33 -10.84
N PHE A 258 15.74 5.23 -10.74
CA PHE A 258 16.92 5.18 -9.86
C PHE A 258 18.06 6.05 -10.37
N LYS A 259 18.27 6.14 -11.69
CA LYS A 259 19.25 7.08 -12.26
C LYS A 259 18.89 8.52 -11.90
N ARG A 260 17.62 8.90 -12.00
CA ARG A 260 17.18 10.25 -11.63
C ARG A 260 17.36 10.50 -10.13
N CYS A 261 17.02 9.56 -9.27
CA CYS A 261 17.27 9.68 -7.84
C CYS A 261 18.77 9.82 -7.53
N ALA A 262 19.65 9.09 -8.22
CA ALA A 262 21.08 9.26 -8.11
C ALA A 262 21.52 10.67 -8.56
N GLU A 263 21.03 11.19 -9.69
CA GLU A 263 21.33 12.57 -10.13
C GLU A 263 20.90 13.63 -9.11
N LEU A 264 19.76 13.41 -8.44
CA LEU A 264 19.21 14.34 -7.45
C LEU A 264 19.90 14.29 -6.09
N LEU A 265 20.61 13.22 -5.76
CA LEU A 265 21.24 13.05 -4.45
C LEU A 265 22.60 13.78 -4.39
N THR A 266 22.95 14.40 -3.27
CA THR A 266 24.35 14.81 -3.03
C THR A 266 25.25 13.59 -2.88
N ASP A 267 26.57 13.75 -3.01
CA ASP A 267 27.53 12.63 -2.88
C ASP A 267 27.48 11.95 -1.50
N ASP A 268 27.10 12.71 -0.46
CA ASP A 268 26.90 12.26 0.92
C ASP A 268 25.42 12.01 1.25
N GLY A 269 24.56 11.99 0.24
CA GLY A 269 23.13 11.88 0.48
C GLY A 269 22.67 10.45 0.76
N VAL A 270 21.52 10.37 1.44
CA VAL A 270 20.85 9.12 1.79
C VAL A 270 19.44 9.13 1.21
N MET A 271 19.11 8.10 0.44
CA MET A 271 17.76 7.87 -0.06
C MET A 271 17.11 6.71 0.69
N LEU A 272 15.81 6.81 0.94
CA LEU A 272 14.99 5.71 1.42
C LEU A 272 13.82 5.49 0.46
N LEU A 273 13.81 4.33 -0.20
CA LEU A 273 12.66 3.84 -0.97
C LEU A 273 11.78 2.98 -0.08
N HIS A 274 10.49 3.28 0.01
CA HIS A 274 9.49 2.49 0.72
C HIS A 274 8.38 2.10 -0.25
N SER A 275 8.20 0.80 -0.50
CA SER A 275 7.24 0.30 -1.48
C SER A 275 6.71 -1.09 -1.15
N ILE A 276 5.49 -1.36 -1.58
CA ILE A 276 4.93 -2.71 -1.69
C ILE A 276 5.76 -3.50 -2.70
N GLY A 277 6.04 -4.76 -2.38
CA GLY A 277 6.73 -5.69 -3.24
C GLY A 277 6.14 -7.09 -3.17
N ARG A 278 6.73 -8.01 -3.93
CA ARG A 278 6.40 -9.43 -3.92
C ARG A 278 7.66 -10.29 -3.75
N SER A 279 7.55 -11.38 -2.99
CA SER A 279 8.68 -12.25 -2.64
C SER A 279 8.82 -13.50 -3.51
N ASP A 280 7.89 -13.73 -4.44
CA ASP A 280 7.84 -14.87 -5.36
C ASP A 280 8.37 -14.57 -6.78
N GLY A 281 8.98 -13.39 -6.95
CA GLY A 281 9.57 -12.97 -8.21
C GLY A 281 8.60 -12.21 -9.12
N PRO A 282 9.02 -11.87 -10.34
CA PRO A 282 8.23 -11.06 -11.28
C PRO A 282 6.94 -11.75 -11.69
N ASP A 283 5.82 -11.02 -11.69
CA ASP A 283 4.52 -11.59 -12.05
C ASP A 283 3.60 -10.49 -12.64
N VAL A 284 2.27 -10.65 -12.61
CA VAL A 284 1.28 -9.72 -13.16
C VAL A 284 0.43 -9.10 -12.05
N THR A 285 -0.22 -7.98 -12.37
CA THR A 285 -1.20 -7.35 -11.47
C THR A 285 -2.51 -8.14 -11.52
N ASN A 286 -3.11 -8.38 -10.35
CA ASN A 286 -4.43 -9.00 -10.26
C ASN A 286 -5.46 -8.21 -11.10
N PRO A 287 -6.28 -8.89 -11.92
CA PRO A 287 -7.18 -8.23 -12.87
C PRO A 287 -8.27 -7.38 -12.20
N TRP A 288 -8.75 -7.77 -11.02
CA TRP A 288 -9.74 -7.00 -10.27
C TRP A 288 -9.12 -5.72 -9.70
N ILE A 289 -7.94 -5.82 -9.07
CA ILE A 289 -7.19 -4.65 -8.57
C ILE A 289 -6.87 -3.67 -9.71
N ALA A 290 -6.39 -4.18 -10.85
CA ALA A 290 -6.07 -3.35 -12.01
C ALA A 290 -7.29 -2.67 -12.63
N LYS A 291 -8.48 -3.26 -12.51
CA LYS A 291 -9.72 -2.71 -13.08
C LYS A 291 -10.39 -1.69 -12.15
N TYR A 292 -10.42 -1.96 -10.85
CA TYR A 292 -11.25 -1.21 -9.91
C TYR A 292 -10.48 -0.29 -8.96
N ILE A 293 -9.22 -0.58 -8.66
CA ILE A 293 -8.47 0.13 -7.62
C ILE A 293 -7.27 0.88 -8.23
N PHE A 294 -6.30 0.16 -8.79
CA PHE A 294 -5.05 0.75 -9.29
C PHE A 294 -4.79 0.45 -10.78
N PRO A 295 -5.46 1.16 -11.70
CA PRO A 295 -5.17 1.06 -13.13
C PRO A 295 -3.69 1.36 -13.42
N GLY A 296 -3.01 0.43 -14.08
CA GLY A 296 -1.59 0.56 -14.44
C GLY A 296 -0.60 0.32 -13.30
N GLY A 297 -1.07 0.09 -12.06
CA GLY A 297 -0.21 -0.24 -10.93
C GLY A 297 0.46 -1.61 -11.09
N TYR A 298 1.71 -1.72 -10.65
CA TYR A 298 2.46 -2.96 -10.62
C TYR A 298 3.28 -3.07 -9.34
N ILE A 299 3.15 -4.21 -8.67
CA ILE A 299 3.91 -4.50 -7.45
C ILE A 299 5.24 -5.15 -7.84
N PRO A 300 6.39 -4.49 -7.61
CA PRO A 300 7.72 -4.99 -7.99
C PRO A 300 8.15 -6.25 -7.25
N ALA A 301 8.93 -7.10 -7.91
CA ALA A 301 9.81 -8.05 -7.24
C ALA A 301 11.17 -7.42 -6.94
N LEU A 302 11.80 -7.77 -5.80
CA LEU A 302 13.16 -7.28 -5.51
C LEU A 302 14.18 -7.68 -6.59
N SER A 303 13.97 -8.80 -7.29
CA SER A 303 14.79 -9.21 -8.42
C SER A 303 14.69 -8.28 -9.65
N GLU A 304 13.64 -7.46 -9.76
CA GLU A 304 13.52 -6.39 -10.77
C GLU A 304 14.13 -5.08 -10.28
N VAL A 305 14.05 -4.82 -8.97
CA VAL A 305 14.48 -3.58 -8.33
C VAL A 305 15.98 -3.50 -8.14
N MET A 306 16.60 -4.55 -7.59
CA MET A 306 18.02 -4.57 -7.26
C MET A 306 18.93 -4.32 -8.47
N PRO A 307 18.70 -4.95 -9.64
CA PRO A 307 19.53 -4.66 -10.82
C PRO A 307 19.43 -3.20 -11.30
N ALA A 308 18.26 -2.56 -11.13
CA ALA A 308 18.07 -1.16 -11.53
C ALA A 308 18.81 -0.19 -10.58
N ILE A 309 18.84 -0.50 -9.28
CA ILE A 309 19.65 0.23 -8.28
C ILE A 309 21.14 0.12 -8.62
N GLU A 310 21.63 -1.09 -8.88
CA GLU A 310 23.04 -1.35 -9.21
C GLU A 310 23.46 -0.62 -10.49
N ARG A 311 22.64 -0.66 -11.55
CA ARG A 311 22.90 0.06 -12.81
C ARG A 311 22.91 1.58 -12.64
N ALA A 312 22.17 2.11 -11.66
CA ALA A 312 22.19 3.53 -11.31
C ALA A 312 23.45 3.95 -10.52
N GLY A 313 24.29 3.00 -10.11
CA GLY A 313 25.50 3.26 -9.32
C GLY A 313 25.22 3.56 -7.85
N LEU A 314 24.01 3.25 -7.36
CA LEU A 314 23.65 3.41 -5.95
C LEU A 314 24.06 2.16 -5.16
N LEU A 315 24.50 2.36 -3.92
CA LEU A 315 24.86 1.32 -2.99
C LEU A 315 23.69 1.03 -2.06
N VAL A 316 23.34 -0.25 -1.89
CA VAL A 316 22.34 -0.68 -0.91
C VAL A 316 23.00 -0.81 0.46
N CYS A 317 22.49 -0.05 1.44
CA CYS A 317 22.99 -0.07 2.82
C CYS A 317 22.14 -0.93 3.76
N ASP A 318 20.83 -1.05 3.50
CA ASP A 318 19.89 -1.83 4.30
C ASP A 318 18.65 -2.16 3.46
N ILE A 319 18.08 -3.35 3.71
CA ILE A 319 16.76 -3.74 3.21
C ILE A 319 15.96 -4.28 4.41
N GLU A 320 14.80 -3.68 4.67
CA GLU A 320 13.89 -4.10 5.73
C GLU A 320 12.53 -4.48 5.17
N ILE A 321 11.99 -5.61 5.63
CA ILE A 321 10.70 -6.15 5.19
C ILE A 321 9.64 -6.01 6.29
N LEU A 322 8.60 -5.23 6.00
CA LEU A 322 7.51 -4.83 6.89
C LEU A 322 6.17 -5.52 6.54
N ARG A 323 6.21 -6.77 6.04
CA ARG A 323 5.04 -7.50 5.53
C ARG A 323 3.82 -7.44 6.47
N LEU A 324 4.00 -7.82 7.73
CA LEU A 324 2.88 -7.87 8.68
C LEU A 324 2.45 -6.48 9.18
N HIS A 325 3.33 -5.48 9.12
CA HIS A 325 2.91 -4.11 9.44
C HIS A 325 1.90 -3.60 8.41
N TYR A 326 2.05 -3.93 7.12
CA TYR A 326 1.04 -3.56 6.12
C TYR A 326 -0.26 -4.35 6.31
N ALA A 327 -0.18 -5.63 6.68
CA ALA A 327 -1.37 -6.40 7.05
C ALA A 327 -2.14 -5.75 8.21
N GLU A 328 -1.47 -5.35 9.30
CA GLU A 328 -2.12 -4.64 10.40
C GLU A 328 -2.64 -3.25 9.97
N THR A 329 -1.94 -2.55 9.07
CA THR A 329 -2.39 -1.27 8.50
C THR A 329 -3.71 -1.43 7.76
N LEU A 330 -3.80 -2.42 6.85
CA LEU A 330 -5.00 -2.70 6.05
C LEU A 330 -6.16 -3.19 6.91
N LYS A 331 -5.86 -4.00 7.94
CA LYS A 331 -6.86 -4.39 8.94
C LYS A 331 -7.45 -3.17 9.65
N ALA A 332 -6.60 -2.27 10.16
CA ALA A 332 -7.04 -1.06 10.84
C ALA A 332 -7.84 -0.13 9.91
N TRP A 333 -7.44 0.00 8.64
CA TRP A 333 -8.23 0.71 7.63
C TRP A 333 -9.59 0.05 7.40
N ARG A 334 -9.63 -1.28 7.25
CA ARG A 334 -10.88 -2.03 7.06
C ARG A 334 -11.82 -1.84 8.24
N GLU A 335 -11.33 -2.00 9.47
CA GLU A 335 -12.13 -1.83 10.69
C GLU A 335 -12.70 -0.41 10.81
N ARG A 336 -11.88 0.62 10.57
CA ARG A 336 -12.32 2.03 10.58
C ARG A 336 -13.33 2.33 9.47
N PHE A 337 -13.11 1.79 8.27
CA PHE A 337 -14.02 1.93 7.13
C PHE A 337 -15.37 1.29 7.44
N MET A 338 -15.36 0.05 7.96
CA MET A 338 -16.58 -0.69 8.29
C MET A 338 -17.37 -0.04 9.42
N ALA A 339 -16.70 0.52 10.42
CA ALA A 339 -17.34 1.29 11.49
C ALA A 339 -18.07 2.54 10.98
N ARG A 340 -17.72 3.04 9.79
CA ARG A 340 -18.31 4.23 9.15
C ARG A 340 -18.89 3.93 7.76
N ARG A 341 -19.22 2.66 7.50
CA ARG A 341 -19.64 2.19 6.17
C ARG A 341 -20.84 2.95 5.63
N GLU A 342 -21.81 3.28 6.49
CA GLU A 342 -23.01 4.03 6.07
C GLU A 342 -22.68 5.42 5.50
N GLU A 343 -21.61 6.06 5.98
CA GLU A 343 -21.13 7.32 5.41
C GLU A 343 -20.57 7.11 4.01
N ALA A 344 -19.81 6.02 3.78
CA ALA A 344 -19.31 5.67 2.45
C ALA A 344 -20.46 5.40 1.45
N VAL A 345 -21.52 4.71 1.89
CA VAL A 345 -22.73 4.46 1.08
C VAL A 345 -23.43 5.77 0.72
N ARG A 346 -23.54 6.72 1.67
CA ARG A 346 -24.13 8.04 1.41
C ARG A 346 -23.29 8.91 0.48
N LEU A 347 -21.97 8.77 0.53
CA LEU A 347 -21.05 9.52 -0.35
C LEU A 347 -21.06 9.00 -1.79
N TYR A 348 -21.20 7.68 -1.97
CA TYR A 348 -21.16 7.03 -3.28
C TYR A 348 -22.41 6.17 -3.49
N ASP A 349 -22.33 4.88 -3.18
CA ASP A 349 -23.43 3.92 -3.18
C ASP A 349 -23.03 2.61 -2.47
N GLU A 350 -23.97 1.67 -2.38
CA GLU A 350 -23.76 0.35 -1.77
C GLU A 350 -22.71 -0.49 -2.52
N ARG A 351 -22.70 -0.40 -3.85
CA ARG A 351 -21.77 -1.15 -4.71
C ARG A 351 -20.33 -0.69 -4.46
N PHE A 352 -20.11 0.61 -4.30
CA PHE A 352 -18.83 1.20 -3.97
C PHE A 352 -18.38 0.78 -2.58
N ALA A 353 -19.27 0.79 -1.58
CA ALA A 353 -18.92 0.34 -0.23
C ALA A 353 -18.46 -1.13 -0.20
N LEU A 354 -19.15 -2.00 -0.94
CA LEU A 354 -18.74 -3.41 -1.11
C LEU A 354 -17.41 -3.55 -1.86
N MET A 355 -17.18 -2.74 -2.90
CA MET A 355 -15.90 -2.70 -3.61
C MET A 355 -14.75 -2.32 -2.68
N TRP A 356 -14.92 -1.28 -1.87
CA TRP A 356 -13.87 -0.78 -1.00
C TRP A 356 -13.58 -1.73 0.17
N GLU A 357 -14.63 -2.33 0.74
CA GLU A 357 -14.48 -3.39 1.73
C GLU A 357 -13.71 -4.59 1.16
N PHE A 358 -14.09 -5.06 -0.04
CA PHE A 358 -13.41 -6.17 -0.70
C PHE A 358 -11.94 -5.84 -0.97
N TYR A 359 -11.65 -4.62 -1.44
CA TYR A 359 -10.28 -4.15 -1.66
C TYR A 359 -9.43 -4.21 -0.39
N LEU A 360 -9.92 -3.64 0.72
CA LEU A 360 -9.17 -3.63 1.97
C LEU A 360 -8.97 -5.06 2.50
N ALA A 361 -10.00 -5.91 2.42
CA ALA A 361 -9.94 -7.30 2.85
C ALA A 361 -8.98 -8.15 2.00
N CYS A 362 -9.06 -8.08 0.66
CA CYS A 362 -8.20 -8.88 -0.21
C CYS A 362 -6.74 -8.41 -0.14
N SER A 363 -6.51 -7.11 0.00
CA SER A 363 -5.17 -6.58 0.19
C SER A 363 -4.60 -7.05 1.53
N GLU A 364 -5.37 -6.97 2.62
CA GLU A 364 -4.95 -7.46 3.94
C GLU A 364 -4.50 -8.92 3.86
N MET A 365 -5.33 -9.78 3.26
CA MET A 365 -5.05 -11.21 3.13
C MET A 365 -3.89 -11.50 2.18
N SER A 366 -3.64 -10.66 1.17
CA SER A 366 -2.48 -10.81 0.29
C SER A 366 -1.15 -10.68 1.05
N PHE A 367 -1.07 -9.78 2.04
CA PHE A 367 0.12 -9.66 2.90
C PHE A 367 0.21 -10.77 3.96
N ARG A 368 -0.93 -11.27 4.47
CA ARG A 368 -0.94 -12.32 5.51
C ARG A 368 -0.68 -13.72 4.95
N LYS A 369 -1.35 -14.05 3.85
CA LYS A 369 -1.49 -15.42 3.31
C LYS A 369 -0.73 -15.64 2.01
N GLN A 370 -0.37 -14.58 1.29
CA GLN A 370 0.37 -14.67 0.04
C GLN A 370 1.73 -13.98 0.15
N ASN A 371 2.38 -13.81 -1.00
CA ASN A 371 3.77 -13.38 -1.11
C ASN A 371 3.94 -11.86 -1.24
N LEU A 372 2.91 -11.06 -0.92
CA LEU A 372 3.08 -9.62 -0.86
C LEU A 372 3.88 -9.24 0.39
N MET A 373 4.71 -8.24 0.23
CA MET A 373 5.53 -7.66 1.29
C MET A 373 5.57 -6.14 1.13
N ASN A 374 6.05 -5.45 2.15
CA ASN A 374 6.39 -4.04 2.04
C ASN A 374 7.85 -3.91 2.41
N PHE A 375 8.64 -3.21 1.61
CA PHE A 375 10.07 -3.10 1.83
C PHE A 375 10.51 -1.65 1.99
N GLN A 376 11.56 -1.45 2.76
CA GLN A 376 12.34 -0.21 2.79
C GLN A 376 13.77 -0.52 2.33
N ILE A 377 14.29 0.24 1.37
CA ILE A 377 15.68 0.12 0.88
C ILE A 377 16.39 1.45 1.15
N GLN A 378 17.46 1.39 1.95
CA GLN A 378 18.35 2.53 2.20
C GLN A 378 19.48 2.53 1.18
N LEU A 379 19.66 3.67 0.51
CA LEU A 379 20.57 3.83 -0.62
C LEU A 379 21.52 5.02 -0.42
N THR A 380 22.76 4.89 -0.89
CA THR A 380 23.75 5.99 -0.93
C THR A 380 24.54 5.97 -2.23
N LYS A 381 25.29 7.05 -2.52
CA LYS A 381 26.21 7.11 -3.68
C LYS A 381 27.59 6.51 -3.41
N ARG A 382 28.04 6.58 -2.16
CA ARG A 382 29.38 6.15 -1.77
C ARG A 382 29.39 5.47 -0.42
N GLN A 383 30.47 4.73 -0.16
CA GLN A 383 30.71 4.02 1.07
C GLN A 383 30.94 4.99 2.24
N GLY A 384 30.56 4.58 3.45
CA GLY A 384 30.83 5.33 4.69
C GLY A 384 29.86 6.49 4.98
N VAL A 385 28.79 6.66 4.20
CA VAL A 385 27.75 7.69 4.46
C VAL A 385 26.86 7.30 5.65
N VAL A 386 26.47 6.03 5.73
CA VAL A 386 25.68 5.47 6.84
C VAL A 386 26.63 4.84 7.88
N PRO A 387 26.34 4.93 9.19
CA PRO A 387 27.14 4.29 10.24
C PRO A 387 27.28 2.77 10.06
N MET A 388 28.40 2.22 10.54
CA MET A 388 28.74 0.81 10.39
C MET A 388 27.72 -0.16 11.03
N THR A 389 27.15 0.20 12.18
CA THR A 389 26.12 -0.61 12.87
C THR A 389 24.78 0.09 12.84
N ARG A 390 23.68 -0.68 12.84
CA ARG A 390 22.31 -0.15 12.76
C ARG A 390 21.76 0.43 14.07
N ASP A 391 22.56 0.46 15.15
CA ASP A 391 22.14 1.00 16.45
C ASP A 391 21.79 2.49 16.39
N TYR A 392 22.26 3.20 15.36
CA TYR A 392 21.81 4.58 15.10
C TYR A 392 20.30 4.66 14.92
N LEU A 393 19.64 3.64 14.37
CA LEU A 393 18.17 3.65 14.19
C LEU A 393 17.47 3.80 15.54
N VAL A 394 17.85 2.98 16.51
CA VAL A 394 17.27 3.01 17.86
C VAL A 394 17.57 4.35 18.55
N ARG A 395 18.79 4.86 18.40
CA ARG A 395 19.20 6.14 18.98
C ARG A 395 18.44 7.32 18.36
N GLU A 396 18.38 7.40 17.03
CA GLU A 396 17.69 8.48 16.33
C GLU A 396 16.19 8.42 16.55
N GLU A 397 15.58 7.23 16.59
CA GLU A 397 14.19 7.08 17.01
C GLU A 397 13.95 7.56 18.44
N ALA A 398 14.85 7.24 19.38
CA ALA A 398 14.73 7.72 20.76
C ALA A 398 14.81 9.25 20.85
N ASN A 399 15.73 9.87 20.09
CA ASN A 399 15.86 11.31 19.99
C ASN A 399 14.56 11.95 19.44
N LEU A 400 14.02 11.41 18.35
CA LEU A 400 12.78 11.88 17.74
C LEU A 400 11.57 11.67 18.66
N ARG A 401 11.46 10.54 19.36
CA ARG A 401 10.43 10.32 20.40
C ARG A 401 10.51 11.40 21.50
N GLY A 402 11.72 11.80 21.89
CA GLY A 402 11.94 12.90 22.83
C GLY A 402 11.39 14.23 22.31
N ALA A 403 11.69 14.56 21.05
CA ALA A 403 11.20 15.77 20.39
C ALA A 403 9.67 15.77 20.24
N GLU A 404 9.07 14.63 19.85
CA GLU A 404 7.61 14.44 19.75
C GLU A 404 6.90 14.76 21.08
N ARG A 405 7.45 14.28 22.21
CA ARG A 405 6.89 14.55 23.55
C ARG A 405 6.98 16.02 23.95
N GLY A 406 8.04 16.71 23.53
CA GLY A 406 8.22 18.14 23.80
C GLY A 406 7.22 19.04 23.07
N LYS A 407 6.63 18.57 21.96
CA LYS A 407 5.65 19.34 21.15
C LYS A 407 4.19 18.95 21.38
N ARG A 408 3.88 17.83 22.02
CA ARG A 408 2.50 17.55 22.45
C ARG A 408 2.10 18.62 23.48
N PRO A 409 0.95 19.32 23.31
CA PRO A 409 0.49 20.24 24.33
C PRO A 409 0.40 19.48 25.66
N ARG A 410 0.98 20.04 26.73
CA ARG A 410 0.73 19.53 28.08
C ARG A 410 -0.77 19.63 28.29
N LEU A 411 -1.44 18.50 28.42
CA LEU A 411 -2.81 18.46 28.92
C LEU A 411 -2.76 19.08 30.32
N GLN A 412 -3.10 20.36 30.43
CA GLN A 412 -3.45 20.95 31.71
C GLN A 412 -4.74 20.27 32.13
N ILE A 413 -4.67 19.50 33.21
CA ILE A 413 -5.86 19.00 33.88
C ILE A 413 -6.61 20.25 34.33
N ALA A 414 -7.89 20.38 33.98
CA ALA A 414 -8.72 21.47 34.48
C ALA A 414 -8.76 21.38 36.01
N GLY A 415 -7.99 22.24 36.69
CA GLY A 415 -7.89 22.26 38.16
C GLY A 415 -6.49 22.45 38.75
N GLU A 416 -5.45 22.76 37.99
CA GLU A 416 -4.16 23.27 38.51
C GLU A 416 -3.95 24.76 38.23
#